data_AF-A0A6I1EQR8-F1
#
_entry.id   AF-A0A6I1EQR8-F1
#
_cell.length_a   1.000
_cell.length_b   1.000
_cell.length_c   1.000
_cell.angle_alpha   90.00
_cell.angle_beta   90.00
_cell.angle_gamma   90.00
#
_symmetry.space_group_name_H-M   'P 1'
#
loop_
_entity.id
_entity.type
_entity.pdbx_description
1 polymer ?
#
loop_
_entity_poly.entity_id
_entity_poly.type
_entity_poly.pdbx_seq_one_letter_code
_entity_poly.pdbx_strand_id
1 'polypeptide(L)'
;MFSLKGRIGRKEFLIRMVLLIIASLILNFISSWFGGNSPLAPDHGLHHGGSLAALLVLIAALGVTWCTICAAAARLRDIGRSTWWAILLFVPVLGFIELIVLAIARRKAVSS
;
A
#
# COMPACT_ATOMS: atom_id res chain seq x y z
N MET A 1 -17.06 -13.00 9.89
CA MET A 1 -16.41 -13.87 10.90
C MET A 1 -14.90 -13.82 10.68
N PHE A 2 -14.23 -13.00 11.49
CA PHE A 2 -12.82 -12.67 11.38
C PHE A 2 -11.97 -13.81 11.98
N SER A 3 -11.53 -14.74 11.13
CA SER A 3 -10.56 -15.77 11.54
C SER A 3 -9.15 -15.18 11.56
N LEU A 4 -8.67 -14.82 12.75
CA LEU A 4 -7.28 -14.41 13.02
C LEU A 4 -6.29 -15.60 12.98
N LYS A 5 -6.66 -16.69 12.28
CA LYS A 5 -5.87 -17.93 12.13
C LYS A 5 -5.51 -18.21 10.67
N GLY A 6 -5.67 -17.24 9.78
CA GLY A 6 -5.47 -17.38 8.35
C GLY A 6 -4.08 -16.93 7.91
N ARG A 7 -3.19 -17.90 7.63
CA ARG A 7 -2.01 -17.67 6.78
C ARG A 7 -2.47 -17.01 5.47
N ILE A 8 -1.89 -15.87 5.10
CA ILE A 8 -2.27 -15.18 3.86
C ILE A 8 -1.85 -16.06 2.67
N GLY A 9 -2.85 -16.65 2.01
CA GLY A 9 -2.64 -17.39 0.78
C GLY A 9 -2.19 -16.45 -0.35
N ARG A 10 -1.42 -16.96 -1.33
CA ARG A 10 -0.93 -16.18 -2.48
C ARG A 10 -2.05 -15.39 -3.20
N LYS A 11 -3.23 -16.02 -3.34
CA LYS A 11 -4.43 -15.41 -3.93
C LYS A 11 -4.99 -14.26 -3.08
N GLU A 12 -4.95 -14.40 -1.76
CA GLU A 12 -5.45 -13.37 -0.84
C GLU A 12 -4.51 -12.17 -0.80
N PHE A 13 -3.20 -12.39 -0.90
CA PHE A 13 -2.21 -11.33 -1.06
C PHE A 13 -2.43 -10.55 -2.36
N LEU A 14 -2.61 -11.25 -3.49
CA LEU A 14 -2.87 -10.61 -4.79
C LEU A 14 -4.17 -9.80 -4.78
N ILE A 15 -5.26 -10.35 -4.22
CA ILE A 15 -6.54 -9.64 -4.11
C ILE A 15 -6.38 -8.38 -3.25
N ARG A 16 -5.69 -8.47 -2.10
CA ARG A 16 -5.40 -7.30 -1.26
C ARG A 16 -4.55 -6.27 -1.99
N MET A 17 -3.51 -6.70 -2.71
CA MET A 17 -2.63 -5.80 -3.47
C MET A 17 -3.39 -5.07 -4.58
N VAL A 18 -4.19 -5.79 -5.38
CA VAL A 18 -5.02 -5.19 -6.44
C VAL A 18 -6.02 -4.21 -5.85
N LEU A 19 -6.66 -4.56 -4.72
CA LEU A 19 -7.60 -3.68 -4.04
C LEU A 19 -6.92 -2.41 -3.51
N LEU A 20 -5.69 -2.50 -3.00
CA LEU A 20 -4.91 -1.34 -2.55
C LEU A 20 -4.49 -0.44 -3.72
N ILE A 21 -4.15 -1.02 -4.88
CA ILE A 21 -3.87 -0.26 -6.11
C ILE A 21 -5.12 0.49 -6.56
N ILE A 22 -6.27 -0.18 -6.63
CA ILE A 22 -7.54 0.45 -6.99
C ILE A 22 -7.90 1.57 -6.01
N ALA A 23 -7.76 1.34 -4.70
CA ALA A 23 -8.00 2.37 -3.69
C ALA A 23 -7.06 3.58 -3.85
N SER A 24 -5.79 3.35 -4.19
CA SER A 24 -4.83 4.43 -4.46
C SER A 24 -5.20 5.23 -5.70
N LEU A 25 -5.67 4.59 -6.77
CA LEU A 25 -6.16 5.28 -7.98
C LEU A 25 -7.40 6.13 -7.68
N ILE A 26 -8.34 5.60 -6.89
CA ILE A 26 -9.53 6.35 -6.45
C ILE A 26 -9.13 7.56 -5.60
N LEU A 27 -8.19 7.39 -4.65
CA LEU A 27 -7.68 8.50 -3.84
C LEU A 27 -7.01 9.58 -4.70
N ASN A 28 -6.27 9.19 -5.74
CA ASN A 28 -5.63 10.13 -6.67
C ASN A 28 -6.68 10.88 -7.51
N PHE A 29 -7.70 10.17 -7.97
CA PHE A 29 -8.82 10.76 -8.70
C PHE A 29 -9.61 11.77 -7.85
N ILE A 30 -9.93 11.40 -6.60
CA ILE A 30 -10.57 12.27 -5.62
C ILE A 30 -9.67 13.48 -5.34
N SER A 31 -8.39 13.26 -5.07
CA SER A 31 -7.42 14.34 -4.84
C SER A 31 -7.35 15.32 -6.02
N SER A 32 -7.35 14.83 -7.26
CA SER A 32 -7.40 15.68 -8.47
C SER A 32 -8.69 16.47 -8.59
N TRP A 33 -9.82 15.90 -8.18
CA TRP A 33 -11.14 16.51 -8.26
C TRP A 33 -11.37 17.59 -7.19
N PHE A 34 -10.88 17.37 -5.97
CA PHE A 34 -11.02 18.29 -4.84
C PHE A 34 -9.83 19.25 -4.68
N GLY A 35 -8.67 18.91 -5.25
CA GLY A 35 -7.41 19.61 -5.04
C GLY A 35 -7.09 20.72 -6.05
N GLY A 36 -7.87 20.89 -7.12
CA GLY A 36 -7.68 21.98 -8.09
C GLY A 36 -6.31 21.93 -8.78
N ASN A 37 -6.13 21.03 -9.76
CA ASN A 37 -4.95 21.03 -10.61
C ASN A 37 -4.95 22.24 -11.56
N SER A 38 -4.51 23.41 -11.08
CA SER A 38 -4.08 24.50 -11.94
C SER A 38 -2.60 24.29 -12.30
N PRO A 39 -2.22 24.11 -13.57
CA PRO A 39 -0.82 23.86 -13.97
C PRO A 39 0.12 25.07 -13.85
N LEU A 40 -0.32 26.21 -13.32
CA LEU A 40 0.33 27.52 -13.55
C LEU A 40 0.77 28.30 -12.30
N ALA A 41 0.76 27.73 -11.10
CA ALA A 41 1.20 28.45 -9.90
C ALA A 41 2.37 27.73 -9.19
N PRO A 42 3.56 28.36 -9.09
CA PRO A 42 4.65 27.90 -8.25
C PRO A 42 4.46 28.45 -6.84
N ASP A 43 3.47 27.97 -6.09
CA ASP A 43 3.26 28.36 -4.69
C ASP A 43 3.17 27.14 -3.77
N HIS A 44 4.35 26.83 -3.24
CA HIS A 44 4.59 26.37 -1.88
C HIS A 44 3.39 26.52 -0.92
N GLY A 45 2.69 25.41 -0.73
CA GLY A 45 1.99 25.09 0.51
C GLY A 45 0.61 25.74 0.64
N LEU A 46 -0.39 24.88 0.80
CA LEU A 46 -1.73 25.20 1.30
C LEU A 46 -2.72 25.73 0.25
N HIS A 47 -3.29 24.80 -0.53
CA HIS A 47 -4.60 24.98 -1.15
C HIS A 47 -5.67 25.07 -0.04
N HIS A 48 -5.86 26.27 0.52
CA HIS A 48 -6.72 26.55 1.68
C HIS A 48 -8.23 26.55 1.41
N GLY A 49 -8.70 25.90 0.34
CA GLY A 49 -10.13 25.62 0.11
C GLY A 49 -10.61 24.24 0.57
N GLY A 50 -9.69 23.29 0.80
CA GLY A 50 -9.99 21.86 0.93
C GLY A 50 -9.29 21.15 2.09
N SER A 51 -8.95 21.85 3.18
CA SER A 51 -8.15 21.32 4.30
C SER A 51 -8.72 20.07 4.97
N LEU A 52 -10.06 19.98 5.11
CA LEU A 52 -10.72 18.81 5.69
C LEU A 52 -10.70 17.61 4.72
N ALA A 53 -10.93 17.85 3.43
CA ALA A 53 -10.85 16.81 2.40
C ALA A 53 -9.41 16.30 2.26
N ALA A 54 -8.42 17.19 2.26
CA ALA A 54 -7.00 16.84 2.26
C ALA A 54 -6.60 16.04 3.50
N LEU A 55 -7.11 16.39 4.69
CA LEU A 55 -6.89 15.65 5.93
C LEU A 55 -7.52 14.24 5.88
N LEU A 56 -8.73 14.11 5.37
CA LEU A 56 -9.39 12.81 5.17
C LEU A 56 -8.64 11.94 4.17
N VAL A 57 -8.17 12.52 3.07
CA VAL A 57 -7.32 11.84 2.07
C VAL A 57 -6.00 11.39 2.69
N LEU A 58 -5.36 12.24 3.51
CA LEU A 58 -4.13 11.89 4.23
C LEU A 58 -4.34 10.73 5.19
N ILE A 59 -5.41 10.76 6.00
CA ILE A 59 -5.75 9.66 6.93
C ILE A 59 -6.00 8.37 6.17
N ALA A 60 -6.74 8.42 5.06
CA ALA A 60 -6.99 7.26 4.22
C ALA A 60 -5.69 6.71 3.62
N ALA A 61 -4.81 7.58 3.12
CA ALA A 61 -3.50 7.19 2.58
C ALA A 61 -2.60 6.53 3.63
N LEU A 62 -2.59 7.06 4.86
CA LEU A 62 -1.86 6.45 5.98
C LEU A 62 -2.42 5.06 6.33
N GLY A 63 -3.74 4.91 6.37
CA GLY A 63 -4.39 3.62 6.61
C GLY A 63 -4.06 2.58 5.54
N VAL A 64 -4.08 2.97 4.27
CA VAL A 64 -3.70 2.11 3.12
C VAL A 64 -2.22 1.71 3.24
N THR A 65 -1.34 2.66 3.55
CA THR A 65 0.10 2.41 3.70
C THR A 65 0.37 1.43 4.84
N TRP A 66 -0.28 1.63 5.99
CA TRP A 66 -0.16 0.75 7.15
C TRP A 66 -0.60 -0.69 6.82
N CYS A 67 -1.77 -0.85 6.21
CA CYS A 67 -2.28 -2.15 5.77
C CYS A 67 -1.31 -2.85 4.79
N THR A 68 -0.69 -2.09 3.89
CA THR A 68 0.28 -2.60 2.92
C THR A 68 1.53 -3.14 3.61
N ILE A 69 2.08 -2.38 4.57
CA ILE A 69 3.24 -2.78 5.37
C ILE A 69 2.93 -4.05 6.17
N CYS A 70 1.78 -4.09 6.86
CA CYS A 70 1.37 -5.27 7.62
C CYS A 70 1.24 -6.52 6.74
N ALA A 71 0.65 -6.39 5.54
CA ALA A 71 0.49 -7.50 4.61
C ALA A 71 1.84 -8.00 4.06
N ALA A 72 2.74 -7.09 3.70
CA ALA A 72 4.08 -7.45 3.22
C ALA A 72 4.95 -8.07 4.32
N ALA A 73 4.90 -7.53 5.53
CA ALA A 73 5.59 -8.07 6.70
C ALA A 73 5.12 -9.51 7.03
N ALA A 74 3.81 -9.77 6.96
CA ALA A 74 3.25 -11.11 7.11
C ALA A 74 3.76 -12.05 6.00
N ARG A 75 3.79 -11.58 4.75
CA ARG A 75 4.25 -12.38 3.60
C ARG A 75 5.74 -12.71 3.66
N LEU A 76 6.58 -11.76 4.06
CA LEU A 76 8.01 -11.97 4.30
C LEU A 76 8.25 -13.05 5.36
N ARG A 77 7.50 -12.99 6.47
CA ARG A 77 7.54 -13.99 7.53
C ARG A 77 7.10 -15.37 7.04
N ASP A 78 6.08 -15.43 6.18
CA ASP A 78 5.59 -16.69 5.59
C ASP A 78 6.60 -17.33 4.61
N ILE A 79 7.44 -16.52 3.95
CA ILE A 79 8.50 -16.97 3.03
C ILE A 79 9.80 -17.31 3.79
N GLY A 80 9.91 -16.93 5.07
CA GLY A 80 11.12 -17.11 5.88
C GLY A 80 12.20 -16.07 5.60
N ARG A 81 11.83 -14.88 5.08
CA ARG A 81 12.74 -13.73 4.95
C ARG A 81 12.58 -12.76 6.13
N SER A 82 13.59 -11.91 6.34
CA SER A 82 13.52 -10.89 7.39
C SER A 82 12.43 -9.86 7.07
N THR A 83 11.68 -9.47 8.10
CA THR A 83 10.62 -8.44 8.00
C THR A 83 11.18 -7.07 7.60
N TRP A 84 12.48 -6.84 7.77
CA TRP A 84 13.18 -5.61 7.38
C TRP A 84 13.06 -5.27 5.89
N TRP A 85 12.83 -6.26 5.03
CA TRP A 85 12.54 -6.02 3.61
C TRP A 85 11.24 -5.22 3.39
N ALA A 86 10.33 -5.18 4.36
CA ALA A 86 9.15 -4.32 4.29
C ALA A 86 9.50 -2.82 4.27
N ILE A 87 10.70 -2.41 4.72
CA ILE A 87 11.13 -1.01 4.65
C ILE A 87 11.29 -0.55 3.20
N LEU A 88 11.59 -1.45 2.25
CA LEU A 88 11.68 -1.12 0.83
C LEU A 88 10.36 -0.58 0.26
N LEU A 89 9.22 -0.85 0.92
CA LEU A 89 7.92 -0.28 0.54
C LEU A 89 7.86 1.24 0.64
N PHE A 90 8.71 1.86 1.46
CA PHE A 90 8.80 3.32 1.54
C PHE A 90 9.43 3.96 0.30
N VAL A 91 10.17 3.18 -0.49
CA VAL A 91 10.72 3.65 -1.76
C VAL A 91 9.76 3.23 -2.87
N PRO A 92 9.13 4.14 -3.63
CA PRO A 92 8.04 3.78 -4.56
C PRO A 92 8.41 2.69 -5.57
N VAL A 93 9.59 2.81 -6.18
CA VAL A 93 10.07 1.87 -7.21
C VAL A 93 10.46 0.53 -6.56
N LEU A 94 11.25 0.56 -5.49
CA LEU A 94 11.70 -0.67 -4.83
C LEU A 94 10.54 -1.40 -4.13
N GLY A 95 9.60 -0.66 -3.55
CA GLY A 95 8.40 -1.18 -2.93
C GLY A 95 7.49 -1.88 -3.92
N PHE A 96 7.32 -1.31 -5.11
CA PHE A 96 6.56 -1.96 -6.18
C PHE A 96 7.22 -3.28 -6.62
N ILE A 97 8.55 -3.27 -6.81
CA ILE A 97 9.31 -4.47 -7.14
C ILE A 97 9.18 -5.51 -6.02
N GLU A 98 9.34 -5.10 -4.76
CA GLU A 98 9.24 -5.99 -3.60
C GLU A 98 7.85 -6.64 -3.50
N LEU A 99 6.77 -5.88 -3.76
CA LEU A 99 5.40 -6.42 -3.80
C LEU A 99 5.24 -7.47 -4.91
N ILE A 100 5.80 -7.24 -6.09
CA ILE A 100 5.80 -8.22 -7.19
C ILE A 100 6.58 -9.46 -6.79
N VAL A 101 7.77 -9.30 -6.21
CA VAL A 101 8.59 -10.42 -5.73
C VAL A 101 7.82 -11.21 -4.68
N LEU A 102 7.17 -10.57 -3.71
CA LEU A 102 6.36 -11.22 -2.68
C LEU A 102 5.12 -11.93 -3.23
N ALA A 103 4.54 -11.41 -4.32
CA ALA A 103 3.43 -12.04 -5.03
C ALA A 103 3.85 -13.28 -5.81
N ILE A 104 5.07 -13.32 -6.35
CA ILE A 104 5.61 -14.44 -7.14
C ILE A 104 6.27 -15.49 -6.24
N ALA A 105 6.95 -15.06 -5.18
CA ALA A 105 7.72 -15.91 -4.30
C ALA A 105 6.88 -17.08 -3.78
N ARG A 106 7.33 -18.30 -4.07
CA ARG A 106 6.75 -19.53 -3.53
C ARG A 106 7.30 -19.76 -2.12
N ARG A 107 6.46 -20.30 -1.25
CA ARG A 107 6.88 -20.74 0.08
C ARG A 107 8.01 -21.77 -0.11
N LYS A 108 9.14 -21.63 0.59
CA LYS A 108 10.10 -22.73 0.66
C LYS A 108 9.36 -23.93 1.27
N ALA A 109 9.31 -25.04 0.55
CA ALA A 109 8.87 -26.29 1.13
C ALA A 109 9.84 -26.60 2.27
N VAL A 110 9.33 -26.78 3.48
CA VAL A 110 10.12 -27.32 4.58
C VAL A 110 10.42 -28.74 4.16
N SER A 111 11.64 -28.99 3.67
CA SER A 111 12.15 -30.35 3.50
C SER A 111 12.38 -30.89 4.92
N SER A 112 11.41 -31.64 5.41
CA SER A 112 11.57 -32.54 6.55
C SER A 112 12.50 -33.68 6.19
#